data_AF-A0A7S2FQ02-F1
#
_entry.id   AF-A0A7S2FQ02-F1
#
_cell.length_a   1.000
_cell.length_b   1.000
_cell.length_c   1.000
_cell.angle_alpha   90.00
_cell.angle_beta   90.00
_cell.angle_gamma   90.00
#
_symmetry.space_group_name_H-M   'P 1'
#
loop_
_entity.id
_entity.type
_entity.pdbx_description
1 polymer ?
#
loop_
_entity_poly.entity_id
_entity_poly.type
_entity_poly.pdbx_seq_one_letter_code
_entity_poly.pdbx_strand_id
1 'polypeptide(L)'
;MAESIARGAMSTVDGNKAPELFALLLSSAVVLLASLLGTDIPLYAYIFGTVGTVVTLIMLLLQIWRSDWLDRQLCALPKVGELNAGLLVAVFLFFWWSVGAGLCTFRGPFTTISNGYIGCWASLTASLILIGECSLHPAEHKRRLEERAAEVGSQEVAVGRQIHTASGEAAHGTIIDGEIATEAAAASKGWEPQLALLLCALCVLFDVIQSFEGVDSFAAVAVGDNDSSTSTSTS
;
A
#
# COMPACT_ATOMS: atom_id res chain seq x y z
N MET A 1 -19.27 21.52 -21.12
CA MET A 1 -19.63 21.51 -19.68
C MET A 1 -19.67 20.08 -19.13
N ALA A 2 -20.41 19.14 -19.73
CA ALA A 2 -20.44 17.73 -19.29
C ALA A 2 -19.07 17.00 -19.42
N GLU A 3 -18.27 17.28 -20.45
CA GLU A 3 -16.90 16.72 -20.56
C GLU A 3 -15.91 17.31 -19.54
N SER A 4 -16.14 18.54 -19.07
CA SER A 4 -15.33 19.15 -18.01
C SER A 4 -15.65 18.54 -16.64
N ILE A 5 -16.90 18.11 -16.43
CA ILE A 5 -17.32 17.34 -15.26
C ILE A 5 -16.78 15.91 -15.32
N ALA A 6 -16.78 15.28 -16.51
CA ALA A 6 -16.22 13.94 -16.70
C ALA A 6 -14.69 13.91 -16.53
N ARG A 7 -13.97 14.94 -17.01
CA ARG A 7 -12.52 15.09 -16.76
C ARG A 7 -12.22 15.42 -15.30
N GLY A 8 -13.07 16.21 -14.63
CA GLY A 8 -12.94 16.49 -13.19
C GLY A 8 -13.22 15.28 -12.28
N ALA A 9 -14.05 14.34 -12.71
CA ALA A 9 -14.31 13.09 -11.99
C ALA A 9 -13.24 12.02 -12.22
N MET A 10 -12.41 12.17 -13.27
CA MET A 10 -11.37 11.19 -13.61
C MET A 10 -9.97 11.59 -13.14
N SER A 11 -9.81 12.80 -12.58
CA SER A 11 -8.59 13.24 -11.90
C SER A 11 -8.58 12.96 -10.40
N THR A 12 -9.60 12.30 -9.85
CA THR A 12 -9.57 11.81 -8.45
C THR A 12 -8.70 10.56 -8.26
N VAL A 13 -7.73 10.34 -9.15
CA VAL A 13 -6.62 9.40 -8.97
C VAL A 13 -5.53 10.08 -8.11
N ASP A 14 -5.95 10.72 -7.03
CA ASP A 14 -5.08 11.33 -6.02
C ASP A 14 -5.27 10.50 -4.74
N GLY A 15 -4.33 9.61 -4.41
CA GLY A 15 -4.26 8.98 -3.08
C GLY A 15 -4.92 7.62 -2.92
N ASN A 16 -5.00 6.78 -3.96
CA ASN A 16 -5.57 5.45 -3.81
C ASN A 16 -4.58 4.51 -3.08
N LYS A 17 -4.68 4.41 -1.74
CA LYS A 17 -3.87 3.54 -0.83
C LYS A 17 -4.06 2.02 -1.05
N ALA A 18 -4.76 1.66 -2.11
CA ALA A 18 -5.13 0.30 -2.43
C ALA A 18 -3.91 -0.61 -2.72
N PRO A 19 -2.90 -0.22 -3.53
CA PRO A 19 -1.78 -1.10 -3.84
C PRO A 19 -0.96 -1.49 -2.60
N GLU A 20 -0.81 -0.59 -1.64
CA GLU A 20 -0.08 -0.82 -0.38
C GLU A 20 -0.85 -1.80 0.50
N LEU A 21 -2.17 -1.63 0.59
CA LEU A 21 -3.05 -2.55 1.31
C LEU A 21 -3.09 -3.93 0.65
N PHE A 22 -3.06 -4.00 -0.69
CA PHE A 22 -2.93 -5.26 -1.42
C PHE A 22 -1.58 -5.94 -1.15
N ALA A 23 -0.48 -5.21 -1.17
CA ALA A 23 0.84 -5.75 -0.88
C ALA A 23 0.94 -6.27 0.57
N LEU A 24 0.35 -5.54 1.51
CA LEU A 24 0.29 -5.94 2.92
C LEU A 24 -0.62 -7.16 3.13
N LEU A 25 -1.76 -7.22 2.45
CA LEU A 25 -2.66 -8.38 2.47
C LEU A 25 -1.98 -9.63 1.89
N LEU A 26 -1.32 -9.49 0.73
CA LEU A 26 -0.64 -10.60 0.08
C LEU A 26 0.51 -11.13 0.95
N SER A 27 1.38 -10.24 1.43
CA SER A 27 2.52 -10.64 2.28
C SER A 27 2.06 -11.28 3.60
N SER A 28 1.03 -10.74 4.25
CA SER A 28 0.46 -11.35 5.45
C SER A 28 -0.22 -12.69 5.19
N ALA A 29 -0.87 -12.86 4.03
CA ALA A 29 -1.47 -14.13 3.61
C ALA A 29 -0.41 -15.21 3.37
N VAL A 30 0.74 -14.83 2.81
CA VAL A 30 1.87 -15.75 2.68
C VAL A 30 2.41 -16.20 4.05
N VAL A 31 2.52 -15.29 5.02
CA VAL A 31 2.91 -15.67 6.40
C VAL A 31 1.91 -16.64 7.02
N LEU A 32 0.61 -16.37 6.83
CA LEU A 32 -0.46 -17.24 7.33
C LEU A 32 -0.39 -18.63 6.67
N LEU A 33 -0.24 -18.68 5.34
CA LEU A 33 -0.15 -19.94 4.61
C LEU A 33 1.10 -20.73 4.99
N ALA A 34 2.27 -20.08 5.09
CA ALA A 34 3.49 -20.70 5.56
C ALA A 34 3.36 -21.26 6.99
N SER A 35 2.59 -20.57 7.85
CA SER A 35 2.30 -21.04 9.21
C SER A 35 1.33 -22.22 9.24
N LEU A 36 0.36 -22.27 8.32
CA LEU A 36 -0.64 -23.34 8.21
C LEU A 36 -0.07 -24.64 7.61
N LEU A 37 0.88 -24.51 6.69
CA LEU A 37 1.48 -25.66 6.00
C LEU A 37 2.62 -26.30 6.78
N GLY A 38 3.19 -25.61 7.77
CA GLY A 38 4.27 -26.16 8.58
C GLY A 38 3.76 -27.11 9.67
N THR A 39 4.43 -28.25 9.84
CA THR A 39 4.01 -29.32 10.76
C THR A 39 4.28 -29.01 12.24
N ASP A 40 5.27 -28.18 12.54
CA ASP A 40 5.72 -27.86 13.91
C ASP A 40 5.82 -26.34 14.16
N ILE A 41 4.83 -25.60 13.67
CA ILE A 41 4.80 -24.14 13.78
C ILE A 41 4.18 -23.73 15.13
N PRO A 42 4.86 -22.92 15.94
CA PRO A 42 4.30 -22.45 17.20
C PRO A 42 3.11 -21.50 16.94
N LEU A 43 2.11 -21.57 17.83
CA LEU A 43 0.83 -20.84 17.69
C LEU A 43 0.98 -19.32 17.44
N TYR A 44 2.02 -18.69 17.99
CA TYR A 44 2.21 -17.25 17.80
C TYR A 44 2.42 -16.86 16.34
N ALA A 45 3.08 -17.69 15.51
CA ALA A 45 3.30 -17.38 14.10
C ALA A 45 1.98 -17.35 13.32
N TYR A 46 1.09 -18.31 13.62
CA TYR A 46 -0.28 -18.33 13.10
C TYR A 46 -1.08 -17.09 13.52
N ILE A 47 -0.94 -16.64 14.78
CA ILE A 47 -1.62 -15.43 15.28
C ILE A 47 -1.16 -14.19 14.51
N PHE A 48 0.15 -14.01 14.31
CA PHE A 48 0.67 -12.85 13.56
C PHE A 48 0.14 -12.81 12.13
N GLY A 49 0.19 -13.95 11.42
CA GLY A 49 -0.36 -14.07 10.06
C GLY A 49 -1.87 -13.85 9.99
N THR A 50 -2.63 -14.41 10.92
CA THR A 50 -4.11 -14.31 10.93
C THR A 50 -4.58 -12.88 11.25
N VAL A 51 -4.03 -12.26 12.29
CA VAL A 51 -4.42 -10.89 12.66
C VAL A 51 -4.04 -9.92 11.54
N GLY A 52 -2.84 -10.10 10.97
CA GLY A 52 -2.39 -9.28 9.84
C GLY A 52 -3.30 -9.39 8.62
N THR A 53 -3.67 -10.60 8.21
CA THR A 53 -4.56 -10.82 7.07
C THR A 53 -5.97 -10.32 7.32
N VAL A 54 -6.56 -10.60 8.49
CA VAL A 54 -7.92 -10.19 8.82
C VAL A 54 -8.02 -8.67 8.90
N VAL A 55 -7.08 -8.00 9.58
CA VAL A 55 -7.09 -6.54 9.71
C VAL A 55 -6.93 -5.88 8.34
N THR A 56 -6.00 -6.34 7.52
CA THR A 56 -5.75 -5.76 6.17
C THR A 56 -6.89 -6.04 5.21
N LEU A 57 -7.50 -7.23 5.27
CA LEU A 57 -8.70 -7.56 4.50
C LEU A 57 -9.87 -6.66 4.89
N ILE A 58 -10.10 -6.46 6.20
CA ILE A 58 -11.14 -5.55 6.67
C ILE A 58 -10.86 -4.12 6.19
N MET A 59 -9.61 -3.64 6.24
CA MET A 59 -9.26 -2.32 5.73
C MET A 59 -9.55 -2.18 4.23
N LEU A 60 -9.17 -3.18 3.43
CA LEU A 60 -9.42 -3.18 1.99
C LEU A 60 -10.93 -3.20 1.68
N LEU A 61 -11.69 -4.03 2.39
CA LEU A 61 -13.14 -4.07 2.26
C LEU A 61 -13.79 -2.74 2.67
N LEU A 62 -13.33 -2.12 3.77
CA LEU A 62 -13.80 -0.81 4.20
C LEU A 62 -13.46 0.28 3.20
N GLN A 63 -12.29 0.23 2.56
CA GLN A 63 -11.93 1.17 1.49
C GLN A 63 -12.84 1.00 0.27
N ILE A 64 -13.11 -0.24 -0.15
CA ILE A 64 -14.03 -0.53 -1.27
C ILE A 64 -15.45 -0.07 -0.94
N TRP A 65 -15.92 -0.32 0.29
CA TRP A 65 -17.28 -0.02 0.69
C TRP A 65 -17.50 1.46 0.99
N ARG A 66 -16.47 2.14 1.52
CA ARG A 66 -16.52 3.55 1.89
C ARG A 66 -15.13 4.18 2.01
N SER A 67 -14.61 4.69 0.88
CA SER A 67 -13.28 5.31 0.79
C SER A 67 -13.03 6.39 1.85
N ASP A 68 -14.03 7.18 2.21
CA ASP A 68 -13.90 8.31 3.15
C ASP A 68 -13.53 7.92 4.59
N TRP A 69 -13.59 6.63 4.95
CA TRP A 69 -13.42 6.22 6.35
C TRP A 69 -11.96 6.27 6.82
N LEU A 70 -10.99 5.94 5.96
CA LEU A 70 -9.58 5.99 6.32
C LEU A 70 -9.07 7.42 6.52
N ASP A 71 -9.71 8.39 5.86
CA ASP A 71 -9.36 9.82 5.92
C ASP A 71 -10.12 10.56 7.02
N ARG A 72 -10.90 9.86 7.84
CA ARG A 72 -11.53 10.47 9.01
C ARG A 72 -10.46 10.95 9.99
N GLN A 73 -10.39 12.26 10.12
CA GLN A 73 -9.57 12.93 11.12
C GLN A 73 -10.13 12.62 12.51
N LEU A 74 -9.31 11.99 13.35
CA LEU A 74 -9.67 11.63 14.71
C LEU A 74 -9.25 12.74 15.68
N CYS A 75 -8.00 13.19 15.59
CA CYS A 75 -7.43 14.21 16.47
C CYS A 75 -6.40 15.06 15.72
N ALA A 76 -6.19 16.31 16.13
CA ALA A 76 -5.08 17.13 15.64
C ALA A 76 -4.12 17.39 16.81
N LEU A 77 -2.86 16.94 16.68
CA LEU A 77 -1.82 17.20 17.67
C LEU A 77 -0.97 18.40 17.22
N PRO A 78 -0.68 19.37 18.10
CA PRO A 78 -0.03 20.63 17.74
C PRO A 78 1.41 20.50 17.21
N LYS A 79 2.04 19.32 17.32
CA LYS A 79 3.41 19.05 16.83
C LYS A 79 3.52 17.92 15.80
N VAL A 80 2.51 17.06 15.69
CA VAL A 80 2.56 15.82 14.89
C VAL A 80 1.61 15.91 13.69
N GLY A 81 0.71 16.90 13.68
CA GLY A 81 -0.26 17.08 12.60
C GLY A 81 -1.57 16.34 12.86
N GLU A 82 -2.32 16.11 11.78
CA GLU A 82 -3.64 15.51 11.79
C GLU A 82 -3.53 13.98 11.87
N LEU A 83 -4.06 13.39 12.95
CA LEU A 83 -4.15 11.95 13.13
C LEU A 83 -5.41 11.43 12.44
N ASN A 84 -5.21 10.67 11.37
CA ASN A 84 -6.28 10.00 10.64
C ASN A 84 -6.42 8.55 11.10
N ALA A 85 -7.63 7.97 10.94
CA ALA A 85 -7.88 6.57 11.26
C ALA A 85 -6.93 5.61 10.53
N GLY A 86 -6.64 5.88 9.24
CA GLY A 86 -5.68 5.09 8.47
C GLY A 86 -4.27 5.08 9.07
N LEU A 87 -3.79 6.24 9.55
CA LEU A 87 -2.46 6.36 10.16
C LEU A 87 -2.37 5.55 11.46
N LEU A 88 -3.41 5.58 12.29
CA LEU A 88 -3.44 4.84 13.54
C LEU A 88 -3.37 3.33 13.31
N VAL A 89 -4.09 2.83 12.30
CA VAL A 89 -4.05 1.40 11.94
C VAL A 89 -2.71 1.04 11.28
N ALA A 90 -2.14 1.91 10.45
CA ALA A 90 -0.82 1.69 9.85
C ALA A 90 0.30 1.59 10.90
N VAL A 91 0.29 2.49 11.89
CA VAL A 91 1.23 2.45 13.04
C VAL A 91 1.03 1.19 13.86
N PHE A 92 -0.21 0.80 14.13
CA PHE A 92 -0.52 -0.46 14.81
C PHE A 92 0.06 -1.66 14.03
N LEU A 93 -0.17 -1.73 12.72
CA LEU A 93 0.35 -2.80 11.86
C LEU A 93 1.88 -2.83 11.84
N PHE A 94 2.53 -1.67 11.82
CA PHE A 94 4.00 -1.59 11.87
C PHE A 94 4.56 -2.19 13.17
N PHE A 95 3.99 -1.85 14.33
CA PHE A 95 4.42 -2.46 15.59
C PHE A 95 4.08 -3.94 15.66
N TRP A 96 2.90 -4.33 15.18
CA TRP A 96 2.48 -5.73 15.09
C TRP A 96 3.47 -6.56 14.29
N TRP A 97 3.84 -6.09 13.09
CA TRP A 97 4.80 -6.75 12.22
C TRP A 97 6.25 -6.60 12.68
N SER A 98 6.60 -5.57 13.45
CA SER A 98 7.93 -5.46 14.06
C SER A 98 8.15 -6.60 15.07
N VAL A 99 7.17 -6.83 15.94
CA VAL A 99 7.20 -7.94 16.89
C VAL A 99 7.08 -9.28 16.17
N GLY A 100 6.19 -9.37 15.18
CA GLY A 100 6.00 -10.56 14.36
C GLY A 100 7.27 -10.97 13.60
N ALA A 101 7.90 -10.05 12.88
CA ALA A 101 9.16 -10.30 12.19
C ALA A 101 10.26 -10.69 13.19
N GLY A 102 10.37 -9.99 14.32
CA GLY A 102 11.35 -10.32 15.35
C GLY A 102 11.19 -11.74 15.90
N LEU A 103 9.98 -12.10 16.34
CA LEU A 103 9.71 -13.41 16.92
C LEU A 103 9.77 -14.51 15.85
N CYS A 104 9.08 -14.35 14.72
CA CYS A 104 8.99 -15.38 13.70
C CYS A 104 10.33 -15.66 13.01
N THR A 105 11.24 -14.69 12.94
CA THR A 105 12.54 -14.87 12.24
C THR A 105 13.70 -15.21 13.17
N PHE A 106 13.85 -14.51 14.30
CA PHE A 106 14.97 -14.75 15.22
C PHE A 106 14.70 -15.90 16.20
N ARG A 107 13.46 -16.02 16.68
CA ARG A 107 13.06 -17.13 17.56
C ARG A 107 12.53 -18.34 16.78
N GLY A 108 12.19 -18.15 15.51
CA GLY A 108 11.55 -19.14 14.66
C GLY A 108 10.03 -18.97 14.62
N PRO A 109 9.31 -19.69 13.74
CA PRO A 109 9.78 -20.87 13.00
C PRO A 109 10.54 -20.57 11.70
N PHE A 110 10.53 -19.33 11.22
CA PHE A 110 11.15 -18.96 9.94
C PHE A 110 12.60 -18.50 10.17
N THR A 111 13.48 -19.40 10.63
CA THR A 111 14.90 -19.04 10.87
C THR A 111 15.75 -19.09 9.61
N THR A 112 15.31 -19.84 8.60
CA THR A 112 15.88 -19.89 7.26
C THR A 112 15.10 -19.01 6.30
N ILE A 113 15.78 -18.50 5.27
CA ILE A 113 15.15 -17.73 4.20
C ILE A 113 14.12 -18.65 3.52
N SER A 114 12.85 -18.34 3.75
CA SER A 114 11.68 -19.11 3.34
C SER A 114 10.52 -18.14 3.10
N ASN A 115 9.42 -18.62 2.53
CA ASN A 115 8.26 -17.79 2.21
C ASN A 115 7.72 -17.03 3.44
N GLY A 116 7.68 -17.70 4.60
CA GLY A 116 7.30 -17.06 5.87
C GLY A 116 8.30 -16.00 6.33
N TYR A 117 9.60 -16.23 6.15
CA TYR A 117 10.66 -15.25 6.44
C TYR A 117 10.45 -13.97 5.62
N ILE A 118 10.36 -14.12 4.30
CA ILE A 118 10.22 -12.99 3.37
C ILE A 118 8.88 -12.28 3.60
N GLY A 119 7.80 -13.03 3.81
CA GLY A 119 6.49 -12.48 4.10
C GLY A 119 6.46 -11.60 5.36
N CYS A 120 7.14 -11.99 6.43
CA CYS A 120 7.24 -11.19 7.66
C CYS A 120 7.93 -9.83 7.42
N TRP A 121 9.06 -9.83 6.72
CA TRP A 121 9.80 -8.60 6.39
C TRP A 121 9.09 -7.73 5.35
N ALA A 122 8.44 -8.35 4.37
CA ALA A 122 7.61 -7.65 3.40
C ALA A 122 6.42 -6.95 4.09
N SER A 123 5.77 -7.63 5.03
CA SER A 123 4.66 -7.04 5.81
C SER A 123 5.11 -5.87 6.68
N LEU A 124 6.29 -5.98 7.30
CA LEU A 124 6.89 -4.87 8.06
C LEU A 124 7.24 -3.68 7.16
N THR A 125 7.79 -3.94 5.98
CA THR A 125 8.15 -2.88 5.03
C THR A 125 6.91 -2.20 4.45
N ALA A 126 5.91 -2.98 4.05
CA ALA A 126 4.66 -2.46 3.51
C ALA A 126 3.89 -1.62 4.55
N SER A 127 3.89 -2.03 5.82
CA SER A 127 3.28 -1.22 6.89
C SER A 127 4.02 0.10 7.14
N LEU A 128 5.35 0.13 7.00
CA LEU A 128 6.12 1.36 7.07
C LEU A 128 5.84 2.31 5.89
N ILE A 129 5.71 1.77 4.67
CA ILE A 129 5.34 2.56 3.48
C ILE A 129 3.94 3.18 3.68
N LEU A 130 2.98 2.39 4.17
CA LEU A 130 1.62 2.86 4.45
C LEU A 130 1.59 4.02 5.47
N ILE A 131 2.46 4.00 6.48
CA ILE A 131 2.62 5.14 7.40
C ILE A 131 3.09 6.39 6.65
N GLY A 132 4.07 6.26 5.75
CA GLY A 132 4.59 7.35 4.95
C GLY A 132 3.50 8.05 4.15
N GLU A 133 2.67 7.28 3.44
CA GLU A 133 1.57 7.82 2.65
C GLU A 133 0.49 8.48 3.51
N CYS A 134 0.14 7.87 4.63
CA CYS A 134 -0.84 8.44 5.54
C CYS A 134 -0.35 9.73 6.22
N SER A 135 0.97 9.89 6.37
CA SER A 135 1.59 11.07 6.99
C SER A 135 1.86 12.21 6.00
N LEU A 136 2.13 11.88 4.72
CA LEU A 136 2.42 12.87 3.67
C LEU A 136 1.15 13.53 3.12
N HIS A 137 0.04 12.78 3.02
CA HIS A 137 -1.20 13.28 2.41
C HIS A 137 -1.76 14.58 3.04
N PRO A 138 -1.79 14.76 4.37
CA PRO A 138 -2.24 16.01 4.98
C PRO A 138 -1.36 17.21 4.62
N ALA A 139 -0.05 17.01 4.49
CA ALA A 139 0.91 18.06 4.17
C ALA A 139 0.74 18.56 2.72
N GLU A 140 0.53 17.64 1.77
CA GLU A 140 0.28 17.98 0.38
C GLU A 140 -1.07 18.70 0.20
N HIS A 141 -2.12 18.23 0.88
CA HIS A 141 -3.42 18.88 0.82
C HIS A 141 -3.35 20.33 1.31
N LYS A 142 -2.66 20.58 2.43
CA LYS A 142 -2.44 21.95 2.93
C LYS A 142 -1.69 22.81 1.91
N ARG A 143 -0.61 22.29 1.31
CA ARG A 143 0.16 23.01 0.28
C ARG A 143 -0.70 23.39 -0.92
N ARG A 144 -1.53 22.45 -1.42
CA ARG A 144 -2.45 22.68 -2.54
C ARG A 144 -3.49 23.75 -2.22
N LEU A 145 -3.95 23.84 -0.97
CA LEU A 145 -4.87 24.89 -0.54
C LEU A 145 -4.20 26.28 -0.48
N GLU A 146 -2.97 26.35 0.04
CA GLU A 146 -2.20 27.60 0.10
C GLU A 146 -1.87 28.12 -1.31
N GLU A 147 -1.53 27.21 -2.23
CA GLU A 147 -1.28 27.52 -3.64
C GLU A 147 -2.53 28.08 -4.33
N ARG A 148 -3.68 27.41 -4.17
CA ARG A 148 -4.98 27.90 -4.70
C ARG A 148 -5.40 29.24 -4.10
N ALA A 149 -5.14 29.46 -2.80
CA ALA A 149 -5.43 30.75 -2.17
C ALA A 149 -4.55 31.87 -2.74
N ALA A 150 -3.29 31.58 -3.06
CA ALA A 150 -2.39 32.54 -3.70
C ALA A 150 -2.81 32.87 -5.14
N GLU A 151 -3.26 31.86 -5.90
CA GLU A 151 -3.78 32.05 -7.26
C GLU A 151 -5.04 32.93 -7.28
N VAL A 152 -6.00 32.67 -6.39
CA VAL A 152 -7.23 33.48 -6.29
C VAL A 152 -6.91 34.93 -5.94
N GLY A 153 -5.98 35.17 -5.01
CA GLY A 153 -5.53 36.52 -4.68
C GLY A 153 -4.85 37.24 -5.86
N SER A 154 -4.02 36.52 -6.64
CA SER A 154 -3.39 37.07 -7.84
C SER A 154 -4.43 37.39 -8.94
N GLN A 155 -5.45 36.56 -9.08
CA GLN A 155 -6.52 36.75 -10.06
C GLN A 155 -7.42 37.95 -9.71
N GLU A 156 -7.78 38.15 -8.44
CA GLU A 156 -8.51 39.36 -8.00
C GLU A 156 -7.73 40.64 -8.30
N VAL A 157 -6.41 40.65 -8.04
CA VAL A 157 -5.55 41.80 -8.33
C VAL A 157 -5.46 42.07 -9.84
N ALA A 158 -5.36 41.02 -10.66
CA ALA A 158 -5.34 41.16 -12.13
C ALA A 158 -6.67 41.70 -12.68
N VAL A 159 -7.81 41.19 -12.21
CA VAL A 159 -9.15 41.66 -12.60
C VAL A 159 -9.37 43.10 -12.16
N GLY A 160 -9.01 43.46 -10.92
CA GLY A 160 -9.09 44.84 -10.44
C GLY A 160 -8.24 45.81 -11.27
N ARG A 161 -7.05 45.39 -11.72
CA ARG A 161 -6.18 46.19 -12.58
C ARG A 161 -6.74 46.36 -14.00
N GLN A 162 -7.36 45.32 -14.56
CA GLN A 162 -8.05 45.39 -15.86
C GLN A 162 -9.26 46.35 -15.84
N ILE A 163 -10.02 46.41 -14.74
CA ILE A 163 -11.12 47.37 -14.60
C ILE A 163 -10.59 48.82 -14.58
N HIS A 164 -9.44 49.05 -13.93
CA HIS A 164 -8.81 50.37 -13.91
C HIS A 164 -8.18 50.79 -15.26
N THR A 165 -7.63 49.86 -16.05
CA THR A 165 -7.07 50.17 -17.38
C THR A 165 -8.12 50.21 -18.49
N ALA A 166 -9.22 49.45 -18.39
CA ALA A 166 -10.33 49.51 -19.35
C ALA A 166 -11.14 50.81 -19.28
N SER A 167 -10.99 51.58 -18.20
CA SER A 167 -11.51 52.97 -18.13
C SER A 167 -10.65 53.97 -18.93
N GLY A 168 -9.50 53.56 -19.48
CA GLY A 168 -8.55 54.43 -20.18
C GLY A 168 -8.39 54.17 -21.68
N GLU A 169 -8.43 52.92 -22.15
CA GLU A 169 -8.05 52.63 -23.54
C GLU A 169 -8.86 51.50 -24.17
N ALA A 170 -9.72 51.88 -25.11
CA ALA A 170 -10.23 51.00 -26.15
C ALA A 170 -9.19 50.93 -27.28
N ALA A 171 -8.31 49.91 -27.30
CA ALA A 171 -7.71 49.34 -28.52
C ALA A 171 -6.68 48.25 -28.22
N HIS A 172 -6.73 47.17 -29.02
CA HIS A 172 -5.68 46.15 -29.24
C HIS A 172 -5.30 45.29 -28.02
N GLY A 173 -5.38 43.95 -28.02
CA GLY A 173 -5.27 42.99 -29.11
C GLY A 173 -4.28 41.91 -28.65
N THR A 174 -4.80 40.72 -28.37
CA THR A 174 -4.13 39.39 -28.41
C THR A 174 -3.00 39.10 -27.39
N ILE A 175 -3.03 37.90 -26.80
CA ILE A 175 -1.95 36.89 -26.70
C ILE A 175 -2.32 35.91 -25.56
N ILE A 176 -2.65 34.67 -25.92
CA ILE A 176 -2.80 33.53 -25.00
C ILE A 176 -2.01 32.38 -25.62
N ASP A 177 -0.71 32.32 -25.36
CA ASP A 177 0.16 31.19 -25.71
C ASP A 177 1.20 31.05 -24.60
N GLY A 178 0.97 30.14 -23.64
CA GLY A 178 1.93 29.93 -22.54
C GLY A 178 1.65 28.74 -21.62
N GLU A 179 0.43 28.21 -21.60
CA GLU A 179 -0.01 27.30 -20.52
C GLU A 179 0.10 25.79 -20.85
N ILE A 180 0.72 25.42 -21.97
CA ILE A 180 0.78 24.01 -22.42
C ILE A 180 2.17 23.36 -22.18
N ALA A 181 3.21 24.14 -21.89
CA ALA A 181 4.58 23.61 -21.80
C ALA A 181 5.00 23.10 -20.41
N THR A 182 4.26 23.43 -19.34
CA THR A 182 4.64 23.10 -17.95
C THR A 182 4.06 21.77 -17.43
N GLU A 183 3.00 21.23 -18.04
CA GLU A 183 2.40 19.95 -17.60
C GLU A 183 3.21 18.71 -18.01
N ALA A 184 4.04 18.78 -19.07
CA ALA A 184 4.80 17.63 -19.55
C ALA A 184 6.02 17.28 -18.66
N ALA A 185 6.51 18.21 -17.83
CA ALA A 185 7.71 18.01 -17.01
C ALA A 185 7.42 17.43 -15.61
N ALA A 186 6.16 17.43 -15.15
CA ALA A 186 5.78 16.90 -13.83
C ALA A 186 5.49 15.39 -13.82
N ALA A 187 5.31 14.76 -14.99
CA ALA A 187 4.85 13.37 -15.11
C ALA A 187 5.94 12.30 -14.94
N SER A 188 7.23 12.66 -14.82
CA SER A 188 8.34 11.69 -14.89
C SER A 188 8.91 11.21 -13.55
N LYS A 189 8.37 11.64 -12.39
CA LYS A 189 9.08 11.48 -11.10
C LYS A 189 8.47 10.53 -10.05
N GLY A 190 7.50 9.69 -10.40
CA GLY A 190 6.70 8.92 -9.42
C GLY A 190 6.86 7.38 -9.37
N TRP A 191 7.75 6.76 -10.15
CA TRP A 191 7.67 5.31 -10.42
C TRP A 191 8.59 4.45 -9.52
N GLU A 192 9.57 5.04 -8.84
CA GLU A 192 10.50 4.30 -7.98
C GLU A 192 9.86 3.52 -6.82
N PRO A 193 8.89 4.07 -6.05
CA PRO A 193 8.24 3.29 -4.99
C PRO A 193 7.37 2.16 -5.56
N GLN A 194 6.77 2.39 -6.74
CA GLN A 194 5.94 1.39 -7.43
C GLN A 194 6.78 0.20 -7.91
N LEU A 195 8.03 0.42 -8.33
CA LEU A 195 8.95 -0.66 -8.71
C LEU A 195 9.37 -1.52 -7.51
N ALA A 196 9.57 -0.92 -6.33
CA ALA A 196 9.87 -1.69 -5.12
C ALA A 196 8.68 -2.55 -4.67
N LEU A 197 7.46 -2.02 -4.79
CA LEU A 197 6.21 -2.75 -4.57
C LEU A 197 6.00 -3.85 -5.62
N LEU A 198 6.28 -3.57 -6.89
CA LEU A 198 6.17 -4.55 -7.96
C LEU A 198 7.22 -5.65 -7.82
N LEU A 199 8.45 -5.32 -7.44
CA LEU A 199 9.50 -6.30 -7.13
C LEU A 199 9.13 -7.12 -5.89
N CYS A 200 8.63 -6.50 -4.82
CA CYS A 200 8.14 -7.25 -3.65
C CYS A 200 6.97 -8.17 -4.02
N ALA A 201 5.99 -7.67 -4.77
CA ALA A 201 4.85 -8.45 -5.23
C ALA A 201 5.26 -9.59 -6.17
N LEU A 202 6.23 -9.36 -7.06
CA LEU A 202 6.80 -10.38 -7.94
C LEU A 202 7.63 -11.40 -7.18
N CYS A 203 8.41 -11.00 -6.17
CA CYS A 203 9.11 -11.94 -5.29
C CYS A 203 8.11 -12.82 -4.53
N VAL A 204 7.04 -12.22 -4.00
CA VAL A 204 5.98 -12.96 -3.28
C VAL A 204 5.18 -13.87 -4.23
N LEU A 205 4.85 -13.42 -5.45
CA LEU A 205 4.18 -14.25 -6.47
C LEU A 205 5.06 -15.39 -6.96
N PHE A 206 6.33 -15.11 -7.23
CA PHE A 206 7.32 -16.11 -7.64
C PHE A 206 7.49 -17.18 -6.56
N ASP A 207 7.58 -16.78 -5.29
CA ASP A 207 7.67 -17.71 -4.15
C ASP A 207 6.37 -18.50 -3.91
N VAL A 208 5.19 -17.89 -4.11
CA VAL A 208 3.90 -18.61 -4.07
C VAL A 208 3.86 -19.68 -5.15
N ILE A 209 4.32 -19.38 -6.37
CA ILE A 209 4.38 -20.35 -7.48
C ILE A 209 5.34 -21.50 -7.14
N GLN A 210 6.53 -21.20 -6.62
CA GLN A 210 7.49 -22.23 -6.16
C GLN A 210 6.91 -23.11 -5.04
N SER A 211 6.05 -22.55 -4.18
CA SER A 211 5.39 -23.30 -3.11
C SER A 211 4.39 -24.34 -3.63
N PHE A 212 3.83 -24.18 -4.84
CA PHE A 212 2.95 -25.17 -5.46
C PHE A 212 3.73 -26.32 -6.13
N GLU A 213 4.89 -26.05 -6.72
CA GLU A 213 5.73 -27.07 -7.37
C GLU A 213 6.31 -28.08 -6.35
N GLY A 214 6.48 -27.67 -5.09
CA GLY A 214 6.93 -28.57 -4.02
C GLY A 214 5.87 -29.58 -3.55
N VAL A 215 4.58 -29.34 -3.80
CA VAL A 215 3.48 -30.20 -3.30
C VAL A 215 3.38 -31.51 -4.08
N ASP A 216 3.73 -31.48 -5.38
CA ASP A 216 3.72 -32.68 -6.24
C ASP A 216 4.78 -33.71 -5.81
N SER A 217 5.88 -33.27 -5.20
CA SER A 217 6.92 -34.16 -4.66
C SER A 217 6.50 -34.89 -3.38
N PHE A 218 5.61 -34.31 -2.57
CA PHE A 218 5.09 -34.94 -1.35
C PHE A 218 4.02 -36.01 -1.64
N ALA A 219 3.23 -35.84 -2.71
CA ALA A 219 2.28 -36.86 -3.16
C ALA A 219 2.99 -38.15 -3.63
N ALA A 220 4.20 -38.03 -4.19
CA ALA A 220 5.00 -39.18 -4.62
C ALA A 220 5.62 -39.98 -3.45
N VAL A 221 5.95 -39.32 -2.34
CA VAL A 221 6.54 -39.99 -1.15
C VAL A 221 5.48 -40.75 -0.35
N ALA A 222 4.23 -40.29 -0.33
CA ALA A 222 3.15 -40.95 0.39
C ALA A 222 2.66 -42.29 -0.23
N VAL A 223 3.12 -42.63 -1.45
CA VAL A 223 2.73 -43.86 -2.16
C VAL A 223 3.83 -44.95 -2.10
N GLY A 224 5.01 -44.64 -1.56
CA GLY A 224 6.19 -45.49 -1.68
C GLY A 224 6.40 -46.61 -0.63
N ASP A 225 5.59 -46.69 0.44
CA ASP A 225 6.03 -47.39 1.66
C ASP A 225 5.14 -48.58 2.10
N ASN A 226 4.53 -49.32 1.16
CA ASN A 226 3.65 -50.46 1.50
C ASN A 226 4.18 -51.86 1.15
N ASP A 227 5.41 -52.01 0.63
CA ASP A 227 5.94 -53.32 0.20
C ASP A 227 7.25 -53.68 0.93
N SER A 228 7.22 -53.98 2.23
CA SER A 228 8.34 -54.72 2.86
C SER A 228 8.04 -55.34 4.22
N SER A 229 7.10 -56.30 4.31
CA SER A 229 7.11 -57.23 5.45
C SER A 229 6.36 -58.55 5.22
N THR A 230 6.93 -59.47 4.43
CA THR A 230 6.65 -60.91 4.63
C THR A 230 7.87 -61.77 4.29
N SER A 231 8.83 -61.84 5.20
CA SER A 231 9.70 -63.00 5.29
C SER A 231 10.02 -63.30 6.75
N THR A 232 9.33 -64.30 7.31
CA THR A 232 9.82 -64.98 8.50
C THR A 232 9.46 -66.46 8.40
N SER A 233 10.50 -67.23 8.17
CA SER A 233 10.66 -68.67 8.29
C SER A 233 10.04 -69.27 9.55
N THR A 234 9.43 -70.44 9.43
CA THR A 234 9.54 -71.49 10.46
C THR A 234 9.74 -72.85 9.78
N SER A 235 10.84 -73.46 10.23
CA SER A 235 11.22 -74.88 10.29
C SER A 235 10.10 -75.92 10.18
#